data_AF-A0AA96WRF7-F1
#
_entry.id   AF-A0AA96WRF7-F1
#
_cell.length_a   1.000
_cell.length_b   1.000
_cell.length_c   1.000
_cell.angle_alpha   90.00
_cell.angle_beta   90.00
_cell.angle_gamma   90.00
#
_symmetry.space_group_name_H-M   'P 1'
#
loop_
_entity.id
_entity.type
_entity.pdbx_description
1 polymer ?
#
loop_
_entity_poly.entity_id
_entity_poly.type
_entity_poly.pdbx_seq_one_letter_code
_entity_poly.pdbx_strand_id
1 'polypeptide(L)'
;MSQFRLLILAILSFLCVTQEWMLPSLPLTLAASPPVNDTTPSITTYDQDARSTLAASSAPEIEETGLIDGLLKGAIVDQLMKALGNVIQNDAPLLSSAKDIFPIVDQLPGTPFNPSRRISPIVYQLRLSNDGAIKLKPGDYSLPVKLICMKQKASSPRGHRYLLAPLKGNRADVIAALNAKAAGLNIPYAQLQALSWKIQAGMPYEELDLQQQALVNRLIPDLRQKLSRSFLQQIEATYNRIAIVANLPPLDAMLDQLGDVGKIIRSYKEFRNTLLQYQSNYEAMIQALIPPAEASTSGGAINTPWSRISDRVFARLITEESAGGVGQWQLRVLPPHQSIAVKSETKSTDQSLATINLTTIVADSQKSSVQPLTAVPEPPAISERPPCDESDGEAELESRSLSNFANAIRLLDRQTPANGELPSFAAMWNLYPQGSAEEVRARIGGTIDNPNFKNTCAIRMSNVLNNVSEKTRISKSDGETRVDAQGRPHLLRVNDVERFLTRHFGKPDVAWKTQNGSKFDPTKIQGQQGIMIIRAPFSPASAASGHTTLWNGTTCAQGNDCYFDSATSIHLWTAPE
;
A
#
# COMPACT_ATOMS: atom_id res chain seq x y z
N MET A 1 -29.91 -42.75 -18.96
CA MET A 1 -30.37 -41.61 -18.12
C MET A 1 -30.74 -41.98 -16.68
N SER A 2 -31.18 -43.21 -16.37
CA SER A 2 -31.51 -43.61 -14.98
C SER A 2 -30.28 -43.71 -14.04
N GLN A 3 -29.13 -44.19 -14.52
CA GLN A 3 -27.95 -44.35 -13.67
C GLN A 3 -27.20 -43.04 -13.33
N PHE A 4 -27.40 -41.97 -14.11
CA PHE A 4 -26.80 -40.67 -13.84
C PHE A 4 -27.55 -39.91 -12.72
N ARG A 5 -28.86 -40.19 -12.54
CA ARG A 5 -29.68 -39.62 -11.45
C ARG A 5 -29.35 -40.24 -10.09
N LEU A 6 -28.99 -41.52 -10.03
CA LEU A 6 -28.56 -42.17 -8.79
C LEU A 6 -27.20 -41.65 -8.29
N LEU A 7 -26.28 -41.29 -9.19
CA LEU A 7 -24.97 -40.78 -8.82
C LEU A 7 -25.04 -39.36 -8.22
N ILE A 8 -25.96 -38.52 -8.71
CA ILE A 8 -26.18 -37.16 -8.21
C ILE A 8 -26.85 -37.17 -6.83
N LEU A 9 -27.79 -38.08 -6.58
CA LEU A 9 -28.42 -38.26 -5.27
C LEU A 9 -27.44 -38.83 -4.22
N ALA A 10 -26.50 -39.68 -4.62
CA ALA A 10 -25.45 -40.21 -3.74
C ALA A 10 -24.40 -39.16 -3.33
N ILE A 11 -24.07 -38.22 -4.23
CA ILE A 11 -23.12 -37.13 -3.94
C ILE A 11 -23.75 -36.08 -3.01
N LEU A 12 -25.05 -35.79 -3.15
CA LEU A 12 -25.77 -34.86 -2.28
C LEU A 12 -25.99 -35.40 -0.86
N SER A 13 -26.11 -36.73 -0.69
CA SER A 13 -26.25 -37.34 0.64
C SER A 13 -24.91 -37.49 1.38
N PHE A 14 -23.78 -37.55 0.67
CA PHE A 14 -22.45 -37.59 1.30
C PHE A 14 -22.00 -36.23 1.87
N LEU A 15 -22.56 -35.12 1.37
CA LEU A 15 -22.24 -33.76 1.84
C LEU A 15 -23.06 -33.31 3.08
N CYS A 16 -24.09 -34.06 3.46
CA CYS A 16 -24.95 -33.74 4.61
C CYS A 16 -24.50 -34.40 5.93
N VAL A 17 -23.64 -35.44 5.87
CA VAL A 17 -23.31 -36.29 7.04
C VAL A 17 -22.04 -35.83 7.79
N THR A 18 -21.29 -34.85 7.31
CA THR A 18 -20.03 -34.42 7.97
C THR A 18 -20.18 -33.22 8.93
N GLN A 19 -21.41 -32.81 9.25
CA GLN A 19 -21.68 -31.61 10.07
C GLN A 19 -22.31 -31.91 11.44
N GLU A 20 -21.99 -33.05 12.06
CA GLU A 20 -22.48 -33.41 13.41
C GLU A 20 -21.38 -33.88 14.37
N TRP A 21 -20.21 -33.24 14.44
CA TRP A 21 -19.33 -33.45 15.61
C TRP A 21 -18.72 -32.13 16.09
N MET A 22 -18.96 -31.87 17.39
CA MET A 22 -18.41 -30.83 18.29
C MET A 22 -19.17 -29.48 18.34
N LEU A 23 -20.00 -29.30 19.38
CA LEU A 23 -19.75 -28.40 20.52
C LEU A 23 -20.88 -28.52 21.59
N PRO A 24 -20.60 -28.24 22.89
CA PRO A 24 -21.49 -28.55 24.01
C PRO A 24 -22.55 -27.47 24.28
N SER A 25 -23.66 -27.94 24.85
CA SER A 25 -24.88 -27.22 25.24
C SER A 25 -24.70 -26.24 26.41
N LEU A 26 -25.29 -25.05 26.28
CA LEU A 26 -25.64 -24.12 27.38
C LEU A 26 -27.10 -23.68 27.24
N PRO A 27 -27.86 -23.51 28.34
CA PRO A 27 -29.30 -23.23 28.30
C PRO A 27 -29.61 -21.73 28.24
N LEU A 28 -30.62 -21.36 27.47
CA LEU A 28 -31.19 -20.00 27.40
C LEU A 28 -32.64 -20.04 27.90
N THR A 29 -32.89 -19.32 29.00
CA THR A 29 -34.21 -19.04 29.57
C THR A 29 -34.91 -17.92 28.81
N LEU A 30 -36.18 -18.14 28.44
CA LEU A 30 -37.10 -17.15 27.87
C LEU A 30 -37.48 -16.07 28.90
N ALA A 31 -37.55 -14.82 28.45
CA ALA A 31 -38.32 -13.76 29.10
C ALA A 31 -39.26 -13.10 28.07
N ALA A 32 -40.50 -12.88 28.49
CA ALA A 32 -41.65 -12.47 27.70
C ALA A 32 -41.71 -10.96 27.39
N SER A 33 -42.34 -10.61 26.26
CA SER A 33 -42.72 -9.24 25.88
C SER A 33 -44.18 -8.93 26.27
N PRO A 34 -44.54 -7.67 26.59
CA PRO A 34 -45.92 -7.23 26.82
C PRO A 34 -46.58 -6.62 25.55
N PRO A 35 -47.91 -6.33 25.58
CA PRO A 35 -48.76 -6.39 24.40
C PRO A 35 -48.96 -5.08 23.64
N VAL A 36 -49.40 -5.26 22.40
CA VAL A 36 -49.87 -4.30 21.40
C VAL A 36 -51.24 -3.74 21.78
N ASN A 37 -51.48 -2.45 21.51
CA ASN A 37 -52.81 -1.88 21.43
C ASN A 37 -53.04 -1.17 20.10
N ASP A 38 -54.26 -1.37 19.62
CA ASP A 38 -54.82 -1.19 18.29
C ASP A 38 -55.39 0.23 18.08
N THR A 39 -55.34 0.74 16.85
CA THR A 39 -56.38 1.62 16.26
C THR A 39 -56.13 1.83 14.76
N THR A 40 -57.01 1.22 13.95
CA THR A 40 -57.38 1.60 12.57
C THR A 40 -58.26 2.88 12.57
N PRO A 41 -58.57 3.59 11.45
CA PRO A 41 -59.20 3.10 10.21
C PRO A 41 -58.68 3.82 8.92
N SER A 42 -59.10 3.62 7.65
CA SER A 42 -60.38 3.25 7.03
C SER A 42 -60.18 2.80 5.56
N ILE A 43 -61.16 2.09 5.02
CA ILE A 43 -61.34 1.59 3.65
C ILE A 43 -62.29 2.51 2.86
N THR A 44 -62.10 2.63 1.53
CA THR A 44 -63.12 2.80 0.45
C THR A 44 -62.39 2.67 -0.91
N THR A 45 -62.84 2.05 -2.01
CA THR A 45 -64.17 1.60 -2.50
C THR A 45 -64.01 0.73 -3.78
N TYR A 46 -64.89 -0.27 -3.93
CA TYR A 46 -65.59 -0.81 -5.14
C TYR A 46 -65.02 -0.65 -6.56
N ASP A 47 -64.96 -1.75 -7.33
CA ASP A 47 -66.00 -2.07 -8.34
C ASP A 47 -65.98 -3.56 -8.78
N GLN A 48 -67.16 -4.12 -9.03
CA GLN A 48 -67.46 -5.46 -9.56
C GLN A 48 -68.32 -5.25 -10.81
N ASP A 49 -67.96 -5.86 -11.95
CA ASP A 49 -68.93 -6.51 -12.83
C ASP A 49 -68.28 -7.26 -14.00
N ALA A 50 -68.62 -8.54 -14.16
CA ALA A 50 -69.22 -9.12 -15.39
C ALA A 50 -69.15 -10.66 -15.38
N ARG A 51 -70.31 -11.27 -15.62
CA ARG A 51 -70.56 -12.71 -15.64
C ARG A 51 -70.23 -13.38 -16.98
N SER A 52 -69.79 -14.63 -16.88
CA SER A 52 -70.14 -15.83 -17.68
C SER A 52 -69.97 -15.85 -19.21
N THR A 53 -69.14 -16.79 -19.66
CA THR A 53 -69.48 -17.78 -20.70
C THR A 53 -68.64 -19.05 -20.52
N LEU A 54 -69.32 -20.20 -20.42
CA LEU A 54 -68.76 -21.55 -20.50
C LEU A 54 -68.52 -21.89 -21.98
N ALA A 55 -67.30 -22.29 -22.33
CA ALA A 55 -67.03 -23.11 -23.50
C ALA A 55 -65.88 -24.07 -23.17
N ALA A 56 -66.14 -25.37 -23.35
CA ALA A 56 -65.18 -26.43 -23.14
C ALA A 56 -64.07 -26.40 -24.21
N SER A 57 -62.81 -26.46 -23.80
CA SER A 57 -61.71 -26.94 -24.65
C SER A 57 -60.45 -27.15 -23.80
N SER A 58 -59.92 -28.38 -23.87
CA SER A 58 -58.56 -28.83 -23.48
C SER A 58 -58.10 -28.57 -22.04
N ALA A 59 -57.94 -29.66 -21.28
CA ALA A 59 -57.17 -29.68 -20.05
C ALA A 59 -55.78 -29.05 -20.28
N PRO A 60 -55.29 -28.17 -19.38
CA PRO A 60 -53.90 -27.76 -19.43
C PRO A 60 -53.06 -28.97 -19.04
N GLU A 61 -52.19 -29.39 -19.95
CA GLU A 61 -51.03 -30.19 -19.62
C GLU A 61 -50.26 -29.39 -18.55
N ILE A 62 -50.29 -29.87 -17.31
CA ILE A 62 -49.59 -29.21 -16.20
C ILE A 62 -48.10 -29.28 -16.56
N GLU A 63 -47.49 -28.13 -16.84
CA GLU A 63 -46.04 -27.93 -16.94
C GLU A 63 -45.36 -28.23 -15.58
N GLU A 64 -45.44 -29.46 -15.08
CA GLU A 64 -44.69 -29.88 -13.87
C GLU A 64 -43.17 -29.76 -14.09
N THR A 65 -42.71 -29.83 -15.35
CA THR A 65 -41.31 -29.66 -15.73
C THR A 65 -40.81 -28.23 -15.55
N GLY A 66 -41.67 -27.21 -15.78
CA GLY A 66 -41.32 -25.80 -15.63
C GLY A 66 -41.19 -25.36 -14.17
N LEU A 67 -42.02 -25.92 -13.28
CA LEU A 67 -41.97 -25.65 -11.84
C LEU A 67 -40.70 -26.22 -11.20
N ILE A 68 -40.34 -27.45 -11.57
CA ILE A 68 -39.13 -28.13 -11.06
C ILE A 68 -37.86 -27.45 -11.59
N ASP A 69 -37.83 -27.08 -12.87
CA ASP A 69 -36.69 -26.36 -13.47
C ASP A 69 -36.54 -24.95 -12.89
N GLY A 70 -37.64 -24.25 -12.61
CA GLY A 70 -37.65 -22.96 -11.92
C GLY A 70 -37.17 -23.04 -10.46
N LEU A 71 -37.61 -24.05 -9.71
CA LEU A 71 -37.16 -24.31 -8.34
C LEU A 71 -35.67 -24.68 -8.27
N LEU A 72 -35.21 -25.54 -9.18
CA LEU A 72 -33.79 -25.91 -9.29
C LEU A 72 -32.92 -24.69 -9.64
N LYS A 73 -33.37 -23.86 -10.59
CA LYS A 73 -32.68 -22.61 -10.94
C LYS A 73 -32.63 -21.63 -9.77
N GLY A 74 -33.73 -21.48 -9.02
CA GLY A 74 -33.78 -20.64 -7.82
C GLY A 74 -32.78 -21.08 -6.75
N ALA A 75 -32.79 -22.37 -6.40
CA ALA A 75 -31.87 -22.93 -5.40
C ALA A 75 -30.39 -22.79 -5.79
N ILE A 76 -30.08 -22.94 -7.09
CA ILE A 76 -28.71 -22.74 -7.62
C ILE A 76 -28.29 -21.27 -7.49
N VAL A 77 -29.16 -20.33 -7.81
CA VAL A 77 -28.89 -18.89 -7.68
C VAL A 77 -28.67 -18.52 -6.21
N ASP A 78 -29.48 -19.06 -5.29
CA ASP A 78 -29.30 -18.85 -3.85
C ASP A 78 -27.95 -19.39 -3.34
N GLN A 79 -27.58 -20.60 -3.76
CA GLN A 79 -26.28 -21.18 -3.42
C GLN A 79 -25.13 -20.35 -3.99
N LEU A 80 -25.28 -19.82 -5.21
CA LEU A 80 -24.30 -18.96 -5.84
C LEU A 80 -24.15 -17.63 -5.10
N MET A 81 -25.27 -16.97 -4.74
CA MET A 81 -25.25 -15.75 -3.93
C MET A 81 -24.57 -15.98 -2.58
N LYS A 82 -24.84 -17.12 -1.92
CA LYS A 82 -24.17 -17.48 -0.67
C LYS A 82 -22.67 -17.70 -0.85
N ALA A 83 -22.26 -18.43 -1.89
CA ALA A 83 -20.85 -18.71 -2.16
C ALA A 83 -20.07 -17.43 -2.48
N LEU A 84 -20.60 -16.59 -3.37
CA LEU A 84 -19.97 -15.32 -3.74
C LEU A 84 -20.02 -14.31 -2.59
N GLY A 85 -21.12 -14.26 -1.85
CA GLY A 85 -21.26 -13.45 -0.64
C GLY A 85 -20.20 -13.81 0.41
N ASN A 86 -19.93 -15.10 0.62
CA ASN A 86 -18.85 -15.55 1.51
C ASN A 86 -17.47 -15.08 1.04
N VAL A 87 -17.16 -15.17 -0.26
CA VAL A 87 -15.90 -14.65 -0.82
C VAL A 87 -15.80 -13.14 -0.61
N ILE A 88 -16.87 -12.39 -0.86
CA ILE A 88 -16.87 -10.94 -0.65
C ILE A 88 -16.67 -10.59 0.83
N GLN A 89 -17.35 -11.27 1.74
CA GLN A 89 -17.22 -10.97 3.17
C GLN A 89 -15.83 -11.31 3.74
N ASN A 90 -15.22 -12.40 3.28
CA ASN A 90 -13.97 -12.90 3.84
C ASN A 90 -12.73 -12.38 3.11
N ASP A 91 -12.81 -12.21 1.78
CA ASP A 91 -11.62 -11.98 0.94
C ASP A 91 -11.58 -10.58 0.32
N ALA A 92 -12.62 -9.75 0.51
CA ALA A 92 -12.62 -8.38 -0.01
C ALA A 92 -11.36 -7.62 0.49
N PRO A 93 -10.64 -6.92 -0.41
CA PRO A 93 -9.44 -6.18 -0.06
C PRO A 93 -9.68 -5.21 1.10
N LEU A 94 -10.80 -4.50 1.04
CA LEU A 94 -11.29 -3.62 2.10
C LEU A 94 -12.78 -3.84 2.33
N LEU A 95 -13.18 -3.65 3.58
CA LEU A 95 -14.58 -3.69 4.01
C LEU A 95 -14.97 -2.32 4.58
N SER A 96 -16.23 -1.92 4.36
CA SER A 96 -16.77 -0.73 5.02
C SER A 96 -16.78 -0.94 6.53
N SER A 97 -16.35 0.09 7.26
CA SER A 97 -16.33 0.09 8.73
C SER A 97 -17.30 1.11 9.31
N ALA A 98 -18.26 1.57 8.50
CA ALA A 98 -19.22 2.61 8.87
C ALA A 98 -20.10 2.21 10.08
N LYS A 99 -20.30 0.91 10.32
CA LYS A 99 -21.06 0.36 11.46
C LYS A 99 -20.19 0.11 12.70
N ASP A 100 -18.87 0.20 12.57
CA ASP A 100 -17.90 -0.16 13.61
C ASP A 100 -17.14 1.09 14.10
N ILE A 101 -17.83 2.23 14.13
CA ILE A 101 -17.25 3.48 14.61
C ILE A 101 -16.83 3.35 16.08
N PHE A 102 -15.65 3.89 16.39
CA PHE A 102 -15.18 3.99 17.76
C PHE A 102 -16.12 4.86 18.59
N PRO A 103 -16.35 4.53 19.88
CA PRO A 103 -17.20 5.33 20.75
C PRO A 103 -16.77 6.80 20.76
N ILE A 104 -17.72 7.70 20.52
CA ILE A 104 -17.49 9.14 20.63
C ILE A 104 -17.60 9.61 22.08
N VAL A 105 -16.89 10.68 22.43
CA VAL A 105 -17.01 11.34 23.73
C VAL A 105 -17.45 12.78 23.57
N ASP A 106 -18.40 13.20 24.42
CA ASP A 106 -18.94 14.57 24.41
C ASP A 106 -17.91 15.58 24.93
N GLN A 107 -17.09 15.16 25.90
CA GLN A 107 -16.00 15.96 26.45
C GLN A 107 -14.70 15.15 26.47
N LEU A 108 -13.64 15.74 25.93
CA LEU A 108 -12.31 15.15 25.97
C LEU A 108 -11.79 15.14 27.42
N PRO A 109 -11.44 13.97 28.01
CA PRO A 109 -11.01 13.91 29.40
C PRO A 109 -9.69 14.65 29.66
N GLY A 110 -9.56 15.25 30.84
CA GLY A 110 -8.35 15.98 31.26
C GLY A 110 -8.42 17.49 31.00
N THR A 111 -7.25 18.13 30.88
CA THR A 111 -7.13 19.58 30.61
C THR A 111 -7.54 19.93 29.17
N PRO A 112 -7.72 21.21 28.81
CA PRO A 112 -7.89 21.60 27.41
C PRO A 112 -6.80 21.02 26.50
N PHE A 113 -7.15 20.68 25.25
CA PHE A 113 -6.21 20.10 24.29
C PHE A 113 -5.11 21.09 23.93
N ASN A 114 -3.85 20.72 24.24
CA ASN A 114 -2.68 21.57 24.06
C ASN A 114 -1.50 20.78 23.46
N PRO A 115 -1.48 20.60 22.13
CA PRO A 115 -0.45 19.81 21.46
C PRO A 115 0.89 20.55 21.51
N SER A 116 1.80 20.06 22.33
CA SER A 116 3.13 20.66 22.55
C SER A 116 4.28 19.69 22.25
N ARG A 117 3.96 18.45 21.86
CA ARG A 117 4.94 17.38 21.73
C ARG A 117 5.50 17.25 20.31
N ARG A 118 6.80 17.01 20.24
CA ARG A 118 7.51 16.74 18.98
C ARG A 118 6.94 15.49 18.31
N ILE A 119 6.66 15.58 17.01
CA ILE A 119 6.06 14.51 16.21
C ILE A 119 7.08 13.60 15.52
N SER A 120 8.34 14.01 15.43
CA SER A 120 9.43 13.21 14.82
C SER A 120 9.55 11.79 15.41
N PRO A 121 9.40 11.56 16.73
CA PRO A 121 9.40 10.22 17.28
C PRO A 121 8.25 9.34 16.79
N ILE A 122 7.11 9.93 16.38
CA ILE A 122 5.96 9.18 15.87
C ILE A 122 6.24 8.70 14.45
N VAL A 123 6.68 9.60 13.58
CA VAL A 123 7.06 9.27 12.19
C VAL A 123 8.16 8.22 12.14
N TYR A 124 9.16 8.31 13.03
CA TYR A 124 10.21 7.30 13.12
C TYR A 124 9.68 5.94 13.56
N GLN A 125 8.85 5.89 14.61
CA GLN A 125 8.25 4.64 15.08
C GLN A 125 7.36 3.97 14.02
N LEU A 126 6.55 4.75 13.29
CA LEU A 126 5.72 4.22 12.21
C LEU A 126 6.53 3.54 11.11
N ARG A 127 7.66 4.13 10.70
CA ARG A 127 8.54 3.52 9.69
C ARG A 127 9.19 2.20 10.14
N LEU A 128 9.42 2.05 11.45
CA LEU A 128 9.94 0.80 12.00
C LEU A 128 8.84 -0.22 12.28
N SER A 129 7.61 0.23 12.50
CA SER A 129 6.47 -0.63 12.78
C SER A 129 6.07 -1.45 11.55
N ASN A 130 5.71 -2.72 11.76
CA ASN A 130 5.19 -3.61 10.71
C ASN A 130 3.65 -3.62 10.66
N ASP A 131 3.00 -3.18 11.73
CA ASP A 131 1.54 -3.22 11.92
C ASP A 131 0.92 -1.83 12.16
N GLY A 132 1.72 -0.76 12.08
CA GLY A 132 1.32 0.61 12.36
C GLY A 132 1.28 0.98 13.86
N ALA A 133 1.72 0.08 14.74
CA ALA A 133 1.82 0.34 16.18
C ALA A 133 2.91 1.36 16.54
N ILE A 134 2.54 2.34 17.36
CA ILE A 134 3.46 3.29 18.00
C ILE A 134 3.24 3.31 19.51
N LYS A 135 4.29 3.64 20.27
CA LYS A 135 4.23 3.81 21.72
C LYS A 135 4.37 5.28 22.09
N LEU A 136 3.37 5.82 22.76
CA LEU A 136 3.32 7.22 23.18
C LEU A 136 3.24 7.35 24.71
N LYS A 137 3.96 8.33 25.25
CA LYS A 137 3.80 8.79 26.63
C LYS A 137 2.49 9.57 26.77
N PRO A 138 1.93 9.69 27.99
CA PRO A 138 0.79 10.57 28.25
C PRO A 138 1.04 12.00 27.77
N GLY A 139 0.06 12.60 27.10
CA GLY A 139 0.13 13.95 26.54
C GLY A 139 -0.74 14.13 25.30
N ASP A 140 -0.68 15.36 24.75
CA ASP A 140 -1.40 15.77 23.55
C ASP A 140 -0.45 15.88 22.36
N TYR A 141 -0.90 15.39 21.21
CA TYR A 141 -0.13 15.33 19.96
C TYR A 141 -1.00 15.82 18.80
N SER A 142 -0.44 16.66 17.92
CA SER A 142 -1.05 17.04 16.64
C SER A 142 -0.09 16.72 15.53
N LEU A 143 -0.50 15.91 14.56
CA LEU A 143 0.33 15.44 13.46
C LEU A 143 -0.26 15.86 12.11
N PRO A 144 0.49 16.60 11.27
CA PRO A 144 0.10 16.81 9.89
C PRO A 144 0.11 15.48 9.15
N VAL A 145 -0.89 15.27 8.32
CA VAL A 145 -1.02 14.05 7.51
C VAL A 145 -1.47 14.37 6.10
N LYS A 146 -1.06 13.55 5.16
CA LYS A 146 -1.62 13.51 3.81
C LYS A 146 -2.79 12.54 3.78
N LEU A 147 -3.92 13.00 3.24
CA LEU A 147 -5.17 12.26 3.21
C LEU A 147 -5.22 11.32 1.99
N ILE A 148 -5.48 10.04 2.21
CA ILE A 148 -5.57 8.99 1.18
C ILE A 148 -7.02 8.53 1.03
N CYS A 149 -7.55 8.55 -0.19
CA CYS A 149 -8.88 8.05 -0.53
C CYS A 149 -8.98 6.52 -0.37
N MET A 150 -10.08 6.07 0.24
CA MET A 150 -10.33 4.66 0.56
C MET A 150 -11.56 4.07 -0.15
N LYS A 151 -12.11 4.78 -1.12
CA LYS A 151 -13.25 4.32 -1.92
C LYS A 151 -13.13 4.84 -3.35
N GLN A 152 -13.83 4.19 -4.28
CA GLN A 152 -14.01 4.70 -5.63
C GLN A 152 -15.37 5.37 -5.78
N LYS A 153 -15.50 6.25 -6.77
CA LYS A 153 -16.74 6.95 -7.12
C LYS A 153 -17.41 7.63 -5.93
N ALA A 154 -16.61 8.21 -5.05
CA ALA A 154 -17.07 9.03 -3.94
C ALA A 154 -16.31 10.36 -3.92
N SER A 155 -17.00 11.42 -3.52
CA SER A 155 -16.44 12.77 -3.46
C SER A 155 -15.53 12.93 -2.24
N SER A 156 -14.56 13.84 -2.29
CA SER A 156 -13.77 14.21 -1.10
C SER A 156 -13.94 15.70 -0.81
N PRO A 157 -15.02 16.09 -0.12
CA PRO A 157 -15.34 17.48 0.08
C PRO A 157 -14.42 18.10 1.15
N ARG A 158 -14.06 19.35 0.92
CA ARG A 158 -13.21 20.13 1.82
C ARG A 158 -13.89 20.32 3.17
N GLY A 159 -13.14 20.19 4.26
CA GLY A 159 -13.67 20.55 5.58
C GLY A 159 -14.72 19.58 6.11
N HIS A 160 -14.69 18.30 5.74
CA HIS A 160 -15.73 17.33 6.11
C HIS A 160 -15.53 16.71 7.50
N ARG A 161 -16.63 16.42 8.20
CA ARG A 161 -16.61 15.75 9.51
C ARG A 161 -16.49 14.24 9.34
N TYR A 162 -15.50 13.64 10.00
CA TYR A 162 -15.32 12.20 9.99
C TYR A 162 -15.47 11.59 11.38
N LEU A 163 -15.98 10.36 11.43
CA LEU A 163 -15.93 9.48 12.60
C LEU A 163 -14.82 8.46 12.38
N LEU A 164 -14.13 8.07 13.46
CA LEU A 164 -13.07 7.08 13.33
C LEU A 164 -13.64 5.66 13.44
N ALA A 165 -13.12 4.76 12.63
CA ALA A 165 -13.42 3.34 12.64
C ALA A 165 -12.13 2.53 12.40
N PRO A 166 -12.06 1.24 12.77
CA PRO A 166 -10.95 0.38 12.39
C PRO A 166 -10.95 0.17 10.88
N LEU A 167 -9.78 0.07 10.25
CA LEU A 167 -9.64 -0.35 8.87
C LEU A 167 -9.82 -1.86 8.79
N LYS A 168 -10.73 -2.34 7.94
CA LYS A 168 -11.09 -3.77 7.81
C LYS A 168 -10.92 -4.29 6.39
N GLY A 169 -10.78 -5.61 6.25
CA GLY A 169 -10.64 -6.33 4.98
C GLY A 169 -9.33 -7.09 4.89
N ASN A 170 -9.24 -7.97 3.88
CA ASN A 170 -8.13 -8.91 3.73
C ASN A 170 -6.78 -8.23 3.36
N ARG A 171 -6.82 -6.97 2.91
CA ARG A 171 -5.62 -6.17 2.61
C ARG A 171 -5.53 -4.88 3.43
N ALA A 172 -6.32 -4.77 4.50
CA ALA A 172 -6.29 -3.62 5.40
C ALA A 172 -4.92 -3.41 6.05
N ASP A 173 -4.26 -4.49 6.45
CA ASP A 173 -2.91 -4.47 7.02
C ASP A 173 -1.85 -4.03 6.00
N VAL A 174 -2.01 -4.41 4.72
CA VAL A 174 -1.14 -3.94 3.64
C VAL A 174 -1.23 -2.43 3.47
N ILE A 175 -2.44 -1.87 3.50
CA ILE A 175 -2.65 -0.40 3.45
C ILE A 175 -2.07 0.26 4.71
N ALA A 176 -2.33 -0.29 5.89
CA ALA A 176 -1.83 0.25 7.15
C ALA A 176 -0.30 0.28 7.20
N ALA A 177 0.36 -0.79 6.75
CA ALA A 177 1.80 -0.89 6.65
C ALA A 177 2.35 0.06 5.58
N LEU A 178 1.72 0.13 4.39
CA LEU A 178 2.11 1.08 3.34
C LEU A 178 2.12 2.52 3.87
N ASN A 179 1.03 2.92 4.54
CA ASN A 179 0.90 4.25 5.13
C ASN A 179 1.92 4.50 6.26
N ALA A 180 2.20 3.49 7.09
CA ALA A 180 3.18 3.60 8.18
C ALA A 180 4.61 3.76 7.65
N LYS A 181 4.98 2.97 6.65
CA LYS A 181 6.32 2.96 6.04
C LYS A 181 6.54 4.17 5.12
N ALA A 182 5.47 4.72 4.54
CA ALA A 182 5.50 5.98 3.79
C ALA A 182 5.63 7.23 4.69
N ALA A 183 5.38 7.12 6.00
CA ALA A 183 5.37 8.26 6.90
C ALA A 183 6.69 9.04 6.86
N GLY A 184 6.60 10.36 6.63
CA GLY A 184 7.76 11.24 6.56
C GLY A 184 8.66 11.07 5.33
N LEU A 185 8.31 10.18 4.38
CA LEU A 185 9.04 10.04 3.13
C LEU A 185 8.47 11.00 2.08
N ASN A 186 9.36 11.55 1.25
CA ASN A 186 8.96 12.38 0.12
C ASN A 186 8.53 11.50 -1.08
N ILE A 187 7.41 10.79 -0.92
CA ILE A 187 6.79 10.00 -2.00
C ILE A 187 5.73 10.89 -2.68
N PRO A 188 5.75 11.03 -4.02
CA PRO A 188 4.71 11.76 -4.72
C PRO A 188 3.32 11.20 -4.38
N TYR A 189 2.40 12.09 -3.99
CA TYR A 189 1.04 11.69 -3.59
C TYR A 189 0.35 10.84 -4.66
N ALA A 190 0.48 11.25 -5.93
CA ALA A 190 -0.07 10.53 -7.08
C ALA A 190 0.34 9.05 -7.10
N GLN A 191 1.61 8.75 -6.84
CA GLN A 191 2.11 7.38 -6.85
C GLN A 191 1.55 6.57 -5.67
N LEU A 192 1.52 7.18 -4.49
CA LEU A 192 1.03 6.53 -3.27
C LEU A 192 -0.49 6.28 -3.33
N GLN A 193 -1.27 7.25 -3.78
CA GLN A 193 -2.72 7.13 -3.96
C GLN A 193 -3.07 6.10 -5.05
N ALA A 194 -2.36 6.11 -6.18
CA ALA A 194 -2.58 5.13 -7.24
C ALA A 194 -2.25 3.70 -6.78
N LEU A 195 -1.15 3.51 -6.05
CA LEU A 195 -0.81 2.21 -5.45
C LEU A 195 -1.88 1.78 -4.44
N SER A 196 -2.32 2.69 -3.56
CA SER A 196 -3.39 2.43 -2.60
C SER A 196 -4.65 1.94 -3.32
N TRP A 197 -5.11 2.63 -4.37
CA TRP A 197 -6.28 2.19 -5.13
C TRP A 197 -6.13 0.82 -5.80
N LYS A 198 -4.96 0.50 -6.37
CA LYS A 198 -4.74 -0.83 -6.95
C LYS A 198 -4.76 -1.95 -5.91
N ILE A 199 -4.24 -1.70 -4.71
CA ILE A 199 -4.36 -2.62 -3.57
C ILE A 199 -5.84 -2.79 -3.18
N GLN A 200 -6.59 -1.68 -3.09
CA GLN A 200 -8.03 -1.65 -2.78
C GLN A 200 -8.87 -2.37 -3.83
N ALA A 201 -8.50 -2.28 -5.10
CA ALA A 201 -9.15 -2.98 -6.21
C ALA A 201 -8.85 -4.49 -6.23
N GLY A 202 -8.00 -4.98 -5.31
CA GLY A 202 -7.65 -6.39 -5.24
C GLY A 202 -6.70 -6.83 -6.35
N MET A 203 -5.95 -5.91 -6.96
CA MET A 203 -4.99 -6.25 -8.01
C MET A 203 -3.81 -7.05 -7.43
N PRO A 204 -3.35 -8.10 -8.11
CA PRO A 204 -2.16 -8.81 -7.68
C PRO A 204 -0.89 -7.99 -7.98
N TYR A 205 0.21 -8.30 -7.30
CA TYR A 205 1.51 -7.64 -7.42
C TYR A 205 2.00 -7.62 -8.87
N GLU A 206 1.78 -8.71 -9.59
CA GLU A 206 2.20 -8.91 -10.98
C GLU A 206 1.48 -7.98 -11.96
N GLU A 207 0.32 -7.44 -11.59
CA GLU A 207 -0.43 -6.46 -12.38
C GLU A 207 -0.12 -5.00 -12.00
N LEU A 208 0.70 -4.77 -10.98
CA LEU A 208 1.20 -3.44 -10.66
C LEU A 208 2.25 -3.03 -11.70
N ASP A 209 2.33 -1.73 -12.01
CA ASP A 209 3.40 -1.22 -12.88
C ASP A 209 4.76 -1.26 -12.15
N LEU A 210 5.85 -1.14 -12.91
CA LEU A 210 7.21 -1.27 -12.36
C LEU A 210 7.51 -0.26 -11.23
N GLN A 211 6.95 0.95 -11.30
CA GLN A 211 7.16 1.97 -10.26
C GLN A 211 6.44 1.58 -8.97
N GLN A 212 5.22 1.07 -9.08
CA GLN A 212 4.43 0.59 -7.97
C GLN A 212 4.99 -0.69 -7.35
N GLN A 213 5.47 -1.61 -8.17
CA GLN A 213 6.22 -2.78 -7.72
C GLN A 213 7.45 -2.37 -6.92
N ALA A 214 8.19 -1.36 -7.39
CA ALA A 214 9.33 -0.81 -6.66
C ALA A 214 8.91 -0.19 -5.31
N LEU A 215 7.77 0.51 -5.24
CA LEU A 215 7.23 1.03 -3.98
C LEU A 215 6.83 -0.09 -3.01
N VAL A 216 6.18 -1.15 -3.48
CA VAL A 216 5.84 -2.33 -2.66
C VAL A 216 7.13 -2.97 -2.11
N ASN A 217 8.10 -3.25 -2.97
CA ASN A 217 9.36 -3.87 -2.57
C ASN A 217 10.18 -3.00 -1.60
N ARG A 218 10.08 -1.67 -1.74
CA ARG A 218 10.78 -0.73 -0.86
C ARG A 218 10.11 -0.59 0.49
N LEU A 219 8.78 -0.51 0.53
CA LEU A 219 8.05 -0.10 1.74
C LEU A 219 7.50 -1.30 2.50
N ILE A 220 6.99 -2.31 1.80
CA ILE A 220 6.26 -3.44 2.38
C ILE A 220 6.64 -4.78 1.70
N PRO A 221 7.95 -5.11 1.57
CA PRO A 221 8.39 -6.33 0.89
C PRO A 221 7.81 -7.60 1.52
N ASP A 222 7.75 -7.64 2.86
CA ASP A 222 7.25 -8.80 3.62
C ASP A 222 5.77 -9.09 3.39
N LEU A 223 5.01 -8.08 2.95
CA LEU A 223 3.57 -8.20 2.67
C LEU A 223 3.27 -8.48 1.19
N ARG A 224 4.29 -8.59 0.33
CA ARG A 224 4.12 -8.86 -1.10
C ARG A 224 3.31 -10.12 -1.35
N GLN A 225 3.47 -11.18 -0.56
CA GLN A 225 2.71 -12.42 -0.72
C GLN A 225 1.20 -12.21 -0.57
N LYS A 226 0.75 -11.26 0.26
CA LYS A 226 -0.67 -10.90 0.40
C LYS A 226 -1.25 -10.22 -0.85
N LEU A 227 -0.36 -9.77 -1.75
CA LEU A 227 -0.70 -9.23 -3.05
C LEU A 227 -0.56 -10.28 -4.16
N SER A 228 -0.31 -11.56 -3.88
CA SER A 228 -0.13 -12.58 -4.95
C SER A 228 -1.41 -12.99 -5.67
N ARG A 229 -2.59 -12.73 -5.08
CA ARG A 229 -3.88 -13.20 -5.60
C ARG A 229 -4.79 -12.05 -5.97
N SER A 230 -5.39 -12.12 -7.16
CA SER A 230 -6.45 -11.20 -7.58
C SER A 230 -7.76 -11.52 -6.86
N PHE A 231 -8.42 -10.50 -6.34
CA PHE A 231 -9.75 -10.66 -5.72
C PHE A 231 -10.81 -11.02 -6.77
N LEU A 232 -10.84 -10.32 -7.92
CA LEU A 232 -11.81 -10.60 -8.97
C LEU A 232 -11.64 -11.99 -9.59
N GLN A 233 -10.41 -12.48 -9.75
CA GLN A 233 -10.19 -13.85 -10.24
C GLN A 233 -10.72 -14.90 -9.24
N GLN A 234 -10.67 -14.63 -7.94
CA GLN A 234 -11.24 -15.54 -6.93
C GLN A 234 -12.77 -15.59 -7.02
N ILE A 235 -13.41 -14.44 -7.26
CA ILE A 235 -14.86 -14.37 -7.54
C ILE A 235 -15.20 -15.16 -8.81
N GLU A 236 -14.49 -14.92 -9.90
CA GLU A 236 -14.70 -15.62 -11.18
C GLU A 236 -14.48 -17.13 -11.04
N ALA A 237 -13.42 -17.55 -10.34
CA ALA A 237 -13.16 -18.96 -10.07
C ALA A 237 -14.27 -19.60 -9.22
N THR A 238 -14.78 -18.89 -8.22
CA THR A 238 -15.89 -19.37 -7.37
C THR A 238 -17.18 -19.51 -8.17
N TYR A 239 -17.50 -18.51 -9.01
CA TYR A 239 -18.62 -18.56 -9.93
C TYR A 239 -18.51 -19.75 -10.90
N ASN A 240 -17.36 -19.90 -11.56
CA ASN A 240 -17.14 -20.91 -12.60
C ASN A 240 -17.28 -22.35 -12.07
N ARG A 241 -16.90 -22.61 -10.81
CA ARG A 241 -17.08 -23.94 -10.19
C ARG A 241 -18.55 -24.36 -10.13
N ILE A 242 -19.46 -23.41 -9.88
CA ILE A 242 -20.90 -23.67 -9.82
C ILE A 242 -21.49 -23.63 -11.23
N ALA A 243 -21.11 -22.63 -12.03
CA ALA A 243 -21.64 -22.40 -13.37
C ALA A 243 -21.42 -23.58 -14.32
N ILE A 244 -20.27 -24.26 -14.26
CA ILE A 244 -19.98 -25.44 -15.10
C ILE A 244 -20.93 -26.60 -14.79
N VAL A 245 -21.19 -26.87 -13.51
CA VAL A 245 -22.06 -27.98 -13.09
C VAL A 245 -23.52 -27.68 -13.38
N ALA A 246 -23.92 -26.42 -13.23
CA ALA A 246 -25.29 -25.96 -13.40
C ALA A 246 -25.61 -25.43 -14.82
N ASN A 247 -24.63 -25.46 -15.75
CA ASN A 247 -24.74 -24.89 -17.09
C ASN A 247 -25.25 -23.43 -17.10
N LEU A 248 -24.71 -22.60 -16.21
CA LEU A 248 -25.10 -21.19 -16.10
C LEU A 248 -24.40 -20.34 -17.18
N PRO A 249 -24.97 -19.16 -17.55
CA PRO A 249 -24.31 -18.17 -18.41
C PRO A 249 -22.95 -17.69 -17.84
N PRO A 250 -22.18 -16.86 -18.56
CA PRO A 250 -21.03 -16.18 -17.97
C PRO A 250 -21.42 -15.23 -16.83
N LEU A 251 -20.52 -15.01 -15.86
CA LEU A 251 -20.76 -14.19 -14.67
C LEU A 251 -21.38 -12.82 -15.01
N ASP A 252 -20.90 -12.16 -16.07
CA ASP A 252 -21.39 -10.83 -16.47
C ASP A 252 -22.87 -10.82 -16.84
N ALA A 253 -23.37 -11.88 -17.45
CA ALA A 253 -24.80 -12.02 -17.78
C ALA A 253 -25.66 -12.31 -16.55
N MET A 254 -25.05 -12.73 -15.44
CA MET A 254 -25.74 -13.06 -14.19
C MET A 254 -25.72 -11.93 -13.15
N LEU A 255 -24.92 -10.87 -13.34
CA LEU A 255 -24.73 -9.85 -12.31
C LEU A 255 -26.04 -9.21 -11.83
N ASP A 256 -26.99 -8.93 -12.72
CA ASP A 256 -28.27 -8.33 -12.31
C ASP A 256 -29.12 -9.30 -11.48
N GLN A 257 -29.01 -10.60 -11.73
CA GLN A 257 -29.72 -11.66 -11.00
C GLN A 257 -29.12 -11.93 -9.61
N LEU A 258 -27.88 -11.52 -9.38
CA LEU A 258 -27.17 -11.68 -8.10
C LEU A 258 -27.47 -10.55 -7.10
N GLY A 259 -28.36 -9.62 -7.42
CA GLY A 259 -28.76 -8.53 -6.53
C GLY A 259 -27.56 -7.71 -6.03
N ASP A 260 -27.46 -7.53 -4.71
CA ASP A 260 -26.40 -6.71 -4.11
C ASP A 260 -25.00 -7.33 -4.27
N VAL A 261 -24.89 -8.65 -4.29
CA VAL A 261 -23.62 -9.34 -4.62
C VAL A 261 -23.16 -8.95 -6.02
N GLY A 262 -24.07 -8.97 -6.99
CA GLY A 262 -23.80 -8.55 -8.36
C GLY A 262 -23.37 -7.09 -8.49
N LYS A 263 -24.02 -6.19 -7.76
CA LYS A 263 -23.64 -4.76 -7.69
C LYS A 263 -22.22 -4.58 -7.15
N ILE A 264 -21.86 -5.30 -6.09
CA ILE A 264 -20.51 -5.24 -5.50
C ILE A 264 -19.47 -5.74 -6.52
N ILE A 265 -19.72 -6.89 -7.17
CA ILE A 265 -18.82 -7.44 -8.18
C ILE A 265 -18.64 -6.46 -9.34
N ARG A 266 -19.74 -5.90 -9.86
CA ARG A 266 -19.71 -4.89 -10.92
C ARG A 266 -18.87 -3.69 -10.50
N SER A 267 -19.07 -3.20 -9.28
CA SER A 267 -18.29 -2.10 -8.72
C SER A 267 -16.79 -2.40 -8.74
N TYR A 268 -16.35 -3.58 -8.28
CA TYR A 268 -14.93 -3.96 -8.35
C TYR A 268 -14.39 -4.10 -9.77
N LYS A 269 -15.19 -4.67 -10.70
CA LYS A 269 -14.81 -4.79 -12.12
C LYS A 269 -14.59 -3.42 -12.74
N GLU A 270 -15.53 -2.50 -12.54
CA GLU A 270 -15.42 -1.11 -12.98
C GLU A 270 -14.19 -0.44 -12.39
N PHE A 271 -13.95 -0.61 -11.07
CA PHE A 271 -12.79 -0.02 -10.40
C PHE A 271 -11.47 -0.42 -11.06
N ARG A 272 -11.28 -1.73 -11.21
CA ARG A 272 -10.05 -2.28 -11.78
C ARG A 272 -9.91 -1.87 -13.24
N ASN A 273 -11.00 -1.89 -14.01
CA ASN A 273 -10.97 -1.46 -15.41
C ASN A 273 -10.58 0.01 -15.55
N THR A 274 -11.09 0.90 -14.70
CA THR A 274 -10.67 2.30 -14.65
C THR A 274 -9.18 2.45 -14.33
N LEU A 275 -8.66 1.71 -13.35
CA LEU A 275 -7.24 1.73 -13.01
C LEU A 275 -6.35 1.18 -14.14
N LEU A 276 -6.79 0.13 -14.83
CA LEU A 276 -6.07 -0.44 -15.98
C LEU A 276 -6.13 0.46 -17.21
N GLN A 277 -7.24 1.17 -17.42
CA GLN A 277 -7.41 2.09 -18.54
C GLN A 277 -6.46 3.28 -18.44
N TYR A 278 -6.32 3.87 -17.25
CA TYR A 278 -5.53 5.09 -17.07
C TYR A 278 -4.09 4.83 -16.62
N GLN A 279 -3.77 3.63 -16.13
CA GLN A 279 -2.42 3.17 -15.76
C GLN A 279 -1.63 4.18 -14.89
N SER A 280 -0.75 4.96 -15.51
CA SER A 280 0.12 5.96 -14.86
C SER A 280 -0.40 7.40 -14.97
N ASN A 281 -1.51 7.63 -15.67
CA ASN A 281 -2.14 8.96 -15.77
C ASN A 281 -3.01 9.24 -14.54
N TYR A 282 -2.39 9.83 -13.52
CA TYR A 282 -3.03 10.11 -12.25
C TYR A 282 -4.20 11.10 -12.35
N GLU A 283 -4.06 12.15 -13.16
CA GLU A 283 -5.13 13.15 -13.34
C GLU A 283 -6.39 12.52 -13.93
N ALA A 284 -6.23 11.67 -14.94
CA ALA A 284 -7.35 10.94 -15.52
C ALA A 284 -7.98 9.94 -14.53
N MET A 285 -7.16 9.27 -13.69
CA MET A 285 -7.66 8.43 -12.61
C MET A 285 -8.49 9.21 -11.60
N ILE A 286 -8.01 10.38 -11.15
CA ILE A 286 -8.73 11.25 -10.22
C ILE A 286 -10.08 11.66 -10.80
N GLN A 287 -10.10 12.13 -12.05
CA GLN A 287 -11.35 12.54 -12.72
C GLN A 287 -12.36 11.39 -12.85
N ALA A 288 -11.89 10.16 -13.05
CA ALA A 288 -12.75 8.99 -13.19
C ALA A 288 -13.23 8.41 -11.83
N LEU A 289 -12.40 8.49 -10.79
CA LEU A 289 -12.63 7.83 -9.50
C LEU A 289 -13.17 8.77 -8.42
N ILE A 290 -12.97 10.07 -8.55
CA ILE A 290 -13.42 11.07 -7.60
C ILE A 290 -14.41 12.00 -8.33
N PRO A 291 -15.73 11.76 -8.19
CA PRO A 291 -16.72 12.68 -8.71
C PRO A 291 -16.59 14.07 -8.05
N PRO A 292 -17.19 15.12 -8.66
CA PRO A 292 -17.19 16.46 -8.12
C PRO A 292 -17.59 16.51 -6.63
N ALA A 293 -17.00 17.47 -5.90
CA ALA A 293 -17.22 17.61 -4.47
C ALA A 293 -18.71 17.81 -4.15
N GLU A 294 -19.26 16.97 -3.26
CA GLU A 294 -20.58 17.19 -2.67
C GLU A 294 -20.52 18.24 -1.53
N ALA A 295 -21.68 18.66 -1.04
CA ALA A 295 -21.76 19.53 0.13
C ALA A 295 -21.10 18.86 1.36
N SER A 296 -20.17 19.57 2.01
CA SER A 296 -19.52 19.08 3.22
C SER A 296 -20.46 19.19 4.43
N THR A 297 -20.35 18.22 5.34
CA THR A 297 -20.76 18.43 6.73
C THR A 297 -19.56 19.05 7.42
N SER A 298 -19.69 20.26 7.97
CA SER A 298 -18.57 21.00 8.56
C SER A 298 -17.81 20.17 9.61
N GLY A 299 -16.52 19.96 9.38
CA GLY A 299 -15.63 19.05 10.13
C GLY A 299 -14.38 19.70 10.70
N GLY A 300 -14.36 21.03 10.83
CA GLY A 300 -13.31 21.72 11.57
C GLY A 300 -13.17 21.22 13.02
N ALA A 301 -12.13 21.66 13.72
CA ALA A 301 -11.80 21.18 15.08
C ALA A 301 -12.93 21.33 16.12
N ILE A 302 -13.90 22.22 15.90
CA ILE A 302 -15.07 22.38 16.77
C ILE A 302 -16.10 21.26 16.52
N ASN A 303 -16.29 20.88 15.25
CA ASN A 303 -17.39 20.03 14.81
C ASN A 303 -17.01 18.55 14.69
N THR A 304 -15.72 18.23 14.71
CA THR A 304 -15.25 16.83 14.66
C THR A 304 -15.09 16.26 16.06
N PRO A 305 -15.90 15.25 16.43
CA PRO A 305 -15.90 14.67 17.77
C PRO A 305 -14.62 13.88 18.04
N TRP A 306 -14.33 13.66 19.32
CA TRP A 306 -13.26 12.77 19.75
C TRP A 306 -13.76 11.34 19.82
N SER A 307 -13.01 10.41 19.24
CA SER A 307 -13.25 8.97 19.36
C SER A 307 -12.32 8.38 20.43
N ARG A 308 -12.86 7.50 21.27
CA ARG A 308 -12.10 6.67 22.20
C ARG A 308 -11.59 5.43 21.46
N ILE A 309 -10.30 5.43 21.11
CA ILE A 309 -9.64 4.32 20.39
C ILE A 309 -9.23 3.20 21.34
N SER A 310 -8.89 3.56 22.58
CA SER A 310 -8.64 2.62 23.67
C SER A 310 -8.95 3.28 25.02
N ASP A 311 -8.74 2.57 26.13
CA ASP A 311 -9.07 3.06 27.48
C ASP A 311 -8.39 4.37 27.90
N ARG A 312 -7.28 4.70 27.24
CA ARG A 312 -6.48 5.89 27.55
C ARG A 312 -6.13 6.71 26.31
N VAL A 313 -6.66 6.36 25.14
CA VAL A 313 -6.30 7.01 23.88
C VAL A 313 -7.54 7.55 23.19
N PHE A 314 -7.52 8.85 22.94
CA PHE A 314 -8.57 9.57 22.22
C PHE A 314 -7.96 10.15 20.95
N ALA A 315 -8.70 10.06 19.85
CA ALA A 315 -8.24 10.54 18.55
C ALA A 315 -9.34 11.22 17.76
N ARG A 316 -8.95 12.10 16.85
CA ARG A 316 -9.79 12.60 15.76
C ARG A 316 -8.94 13.02 14.57
N LEU A 317 -9.51 12.93 13.38
CA LEU A 317 -8.90 13.43 12.14
C LEU A 317 -9.61 14.71 11.72
N ILE A 318 -8.91 15.83 11.77
CA ILE A 318 -9.40 17.11 11.26
C ILE A 318 -8.96 17.24 9.80
N THR A 319 -9.92 17.47 8.91
CA THR A 319 -9.63 17.73 7.50
C THR A 319 -10.04 19.16 7.20
N GLU A 320 -9.09 20.02 6.84
CA GLU A 320 -9.37 21.38 6.36
C GLU A 320 -9.40 21.46 4.83
N GLU A 321 -8.81 20.45 4.17
CA GLU A 321 -8.71 20.29 2.72
C GLU A 321 -9.46 19.03 2.26
N SER A 322 -9.53 18.81 0.94
CA SER A 322 -9.99 17.55 0.33
C SER A 322 -8.89 16.48 0.39
N ALA A 323 -9.19 15.26 -0.08
CA ALA A 323 -8.18 14.22 -0.28
C ALA A 323 -6.99 14.72 -1.11
N GLY A 324 -5.79 14.27 -0.77
CA GLY A 324 -4.52 14.79 -1.29
C GLY A 324 -4.01 16.05 -0.61
N GLY A 325 -4.90 16.79 0.05
CA GLY A 325 -4.54 17.89 0.92
C GLY A 325 -4.02 17.44 2.29
N VAL A 326 -3.73 18.44 3.12
CA VAL A 326 -3.21 18.24 4.47
C VAL A 326 -4.36 18.16 5.47
N GLY A 327 -4.35 17.10 6.28
CA GLY A 327 -5.17 16.93 7.48
C GLY A 327 -4.34 16.99 8.75
N GLN A 328 -5.01 16.87 9.90
CA GLN A 328 -4.39 16.83 11.21
C GLN A 328 -4.94 15.69 12.05
N TRP A 329 -4.07 14.73 12.40
CA TRP A 329 -4.34 13.78 13.47
C TRP A 329 -4.15 14.45 14.81
N GLN A 330 -5.21 14.53 15.62
CA GLN A 330 -5.11 14.95 17.01
C GLN A 330 -5.27 13.73 17.91
N LEU A 331 -4.33 13.56 18.84
CA LEU A 331 -4.26 12.42 19.76
C LEU A 331 -4.08 12.92 21.18
N ARG A 332 -4.84 12.35 22.12
CA ARG A 332 -4.63 12.48 23.55
C ARG A 332 -4.37 11.13 24.17
N VAL A 333 -3.29 11.04 24.92
CA VAL A 333 -2.93 9.86 25.72
C VAL A 333 -3.02 10.22 27.20
N LEU A 334 -3.93 9.59 27.93
CA LEU A 334 -4.10 9.82 29.37
C LEU A 334 -3.02 9.08 30.18
N PRO A 335 -2.68 9.53 31.40
CA PRO A 335 -1.87 8.77 32.36
C PRO A 335 -2.50 7.43 32.80
N PRO A 336 -1.71 6.49 33.34
CA PRO A 336 -2.18 5.13 33.67
C PRO A 336 -3.28 5.08 34.71
N HIS A 337 -3.15 5.93 35.72
CA HIS A 337 -4.12 6.06 36.80
C HIS A 337 -5.42 6.77 36.37
N GLN A 338 -5.52 7.23 35.13
CA GLN A 338 -6.71 7.87 34.56
C GLN A 338 -7.37 6.99 33.46
N SER A 339 -7.06 5.69 33.40
CA SER A 339 -7.79 4.77 32.52
C SER A 339 -9.26 4.72 32.88
N ILE A 340 -10.13 4.85 31.89
CA ILE A 340 -11.59 4.85 32.08
C ILE A 340 -12.12 3.41 32.27
N ALA A 341 -11.32 2.38 31.99
CA ALA A 341 -11.64 0.99 32.31
C ALA A 341 -11.18 0.58 33.71
N VAL A 342 -12.08 -0.14 34.38
CA VAL A 342 -12.02 -0.67 35.76
C VAL A 342 -10.75 -1.49 36.04
N LYS A 343 -10.29 -1.42 37.30
CA LYS A 343 -9.25 -2.23 37.95
C LYS A 343 -9.08 -3.63 37.32
N SER A 344 -8.07 -3.80 36.48
CA SER A 344 -7.57 -5.13 36.09
C SER A 344 -6.13 -5.28 36.53
N GLU A 345 -5.93 -6.15 37.52
CA GLU A 345 -4.64 -6.55 38.08
C GLU A 345 -3.90 -7.46 37.11
N THR A 346 -3.34 -6.89 36.05
CA THR A 346 -2.27 -7.56 35.30
C THR A 346 -1.06 -6.64 35.24
N LYS A 347 -0.02 -7.02 36.00
CA LYS A 347 1.31 -6.40 36.03
C LYS A 347 1.98 -6.53 34.66
N SER A 348 1.66 -5.63 33.75
CA SER A 348 2.49 -5.34 32.57
C SER A 348 3.58 -4.35 32.97
N THR A 349 4.83 -4.66 32.64
CA THR A 349 6.05 -4.01 33.12
C THR A 349 6.39 -2.66 32.47
N ASP A 350 5.51 -2.08 31.66
CA ASP A 350 5.67 -0.69 31.19
C ASP A 350 4.33 0.03 31.03
N GLN A 351 3.63 0.26 32.15
CA GLN A 351 2.37 1.01 32.18
C GLN A 351 2.52 2.48 31.71
N SER A 352 3.76 2.97 31.53
CA SER A 352 4.06 4.37 31.24
C SER A 352 3.76 4.78 29.78
N LEU A 353 3.66 3.83 28.86
CA LEU A 353 3.40 4.05 27.43
C LEU A 353 2.06 3.47 27.01
N ALA A 354 1.34 4.16 26.11
CA ALA A 354 0.17 3.63 25.42
C ALA A 354 0.56 3.19 24.00
N THR A 355 0.14 1.99 23.60
CA THR A 355 0.27 1.50 22.23
C THR A 355 -0.93 1.95 21.40
N ILE A 356 -0.67 2.46 20.19
CA ILE A 356 -1.69 2.95 19.26
C ILE A 356 -1.37 2.45 17.86
N ASN A 357 -2.35 1.86 17.17
CA ASN A 357 -2.20 1.47 15.77
C ASN A 357 -2.78 2.57 14.89
N LEU A 358 -2.01 3.63 14.63
CA LEU A 358 -2.55 4.85 14.02
C LEU A 358 -2.98 4.64 12.56
N THR A 359 -2.22 3.85 11.80
CA THR A 359 -2.47 3.63 10.37
C THR A 359 -3.49 2.52 10.09
N THR A 360 -3.97 1.82 11.11
CA THR A 360 -5.09 0.88 11.03
C THR A 360 -6.44 1.54 11.30
N ILE A 361 -6.50 2.88 11.35
CA ILE A 361 -7.72 3.65 11.58
C ILE A 361 -8.13 4.32 10.27
N VAL A 362 -9.42 4.26 9.96
CA VAL A 362 -10.04 4.97 8.85
C VAL A 362 -10.98 6.05 9.40
N ALA A 363 -10.96 7.20 8.75
CA ALA A 363 -11.91 8.28 8.96
C ALA A 363 -13.10 8.06 8.02
N ASP A 364 -14.24 7.65 8.57
CA ASP A 364 -15.47 7.33 7.86
C ASP A 364 -16.42 8.54 7.86
N SER A 365 -16.94 8.89 6.68
CA SER A 365 -17.80 10.06 6.46
C SER A 365 -19.25 9.84 6.90
N GLN A 366 -19.63 8.58 7.15
CA GLN A 366 -21.00 8.13 7.36
C GLN A 366 -21.94 8.40 6.16
N LYS A 367 -21.39 8.85 5.02
CA LYS A 367 -22.12 9.08 3.77
C LYS A 367 -21.51 8.22 2.68
N SER A 368 -22.33 7.38 2.04
CA SER A 368 -21.85 6.50 0.96
C SER A 368 -21.27 7.27 -0.23
N SER A 369 -21.68 8.52 -0.45
CA SER A 369 -21.19 9.40 -1.51
C SER A 369 -19.90 10.15 -1.19
N VAL A 370 -19.41 10.08 0.06
CA VAL A 370 -18.19 10.76 0.51
C VAL A 370 -17.11 9.74 0.85
N GLN A 371 -15.88 9.99 0.37
CA GLN A 371 -14.71 9.15 0.56
C GLN A 371 -14.42 8.94 2.05
N PRO A 372 -14.33 7.69 2.54
CA PRO A 372 -13.56 7.43 3.73
C PRO A 372 -12.08 7.73 3.44
N LEU A 373 -11.35 8.16 4.47
CA LEU A 373 -9.96 8.58 4.36
C LEU A 373 -9.08 7.78 5.31
N THR A 374 -7.92 7.34 4.84
CA THR A 374 -6.78 7.06 5.72
C THR A 374 -5.79 8.20 5.63
N ALA A 375 -4.70 8.13 6.38
CA ALA A 375 -3.77 9.22 6.52
C ALA A 375 -2.34 8.73 6.65
N VAL A 376 -1.42 9.42 5.97
CA VAL A 376 0.03 9.20 6.05
C VAL A 376 0.66 10.38 6.78
N PRO A 377 1.28 10.16 7.96
CA PRO A 377 1.93 11.25 8.68
C PRO A 377 3.05 11.90 7.88
N GLU A 378 2.97 13.23 7.79
CA GLU A 378 3.99 14.07 7.15
C GLU A 378 4.96 14.63 8.20
N PRO A 379 6.20 14.97 7.81
CA PRO A 379 7.05 15.74 8.70
C PRO A 379 6.41 17.12 8.92
N PRO A 380 6.67 17.80 10.05
CA PRO A 380 6.16 19.14 10.24
C PRO A 380 6.67 20.02 9.09
N ALA A 381 5.77 20.72 8.42
CA ALA A 381 6.15 21.75 7.46
C ALA A 381 7.13 22.68 8.18
N ILE A 382 8.36 22.79 7.65
CA ILE A 382 9.29 23.81 8.13
C ILE A 382 8.59 25.12 7.79
N SER A 383 8.10 25.84 8.81
CA SER A 383 7.46 27.14 8.64
C SER A 383 8.37 28.02 7.80
N GLU A 384 8.00 28.21 6.54
CA GLU A 384 8.49 29.31 5.74
C GLU A 384 7.97 30.60 6.40
N ARG A 385 8.85 31.60 6.52
CA ARG A 385 8.56 32.91 7.14
C ARG A 385 7.41 33.61 6.42
N PRO A 386 6.68 34.53 7.09
CA PRO A 386 5.50 35.16 6.51
C PRO A 386 5.87 35.99 5.26
N PRO A 387 4.98 36.04 4.25
CA PRO A 387 5.23 36.79 3.03
C PRO A 387 5.13 38.29 3.32
N CYS A 388 6.17 39.05 2.96
CA CYS A 388 6.02 40.48 2.75
C CYS A 388 5.35 40.69 1.40
N ASP A 389 4.29 41.50 1.41
CA ASP A 389 3.62 42.26 0.35
C ASP A 389 3.62 41.73 -1.10
N GLU A 390 2.39 41.69 -1.62
CA GLU A 390 2.01 41.46 -3.02
C GLU A 390 2.65 42.50 -3.96
N SER A 391 3.28 42.05 -5.04
CA SER A 391 2.81 42.26 -6.42
C SER A 391 3.82 41.69 -7.42
N ASP A 392 3.30 40.97 -8.41
CA ASP A 392 3.92 40.58 -9.68
C ASP A 392 4.90 39.39 -9.68
N GLY A 393 4.47 38.29 -10.34
CA GLY A 393 5.38 37.41 -11.08
C GLY A 393 5.39 35.93 -10.70
N GLU A 394 4.37 35.16 -11.11
CA GLU A 394 4.28 33.69 -10.98
C GLU A 394 5.37 32.89 -11.75
N ALA A 395 6.38 33.53 -12.34
CA ALA A 395 7.47 32.85 -13.06
C ALA A 395 8.84 32.89 -12.35
N GLU A 396 9.02 33.65 -11.26
CA GLU A 396 10.34 33.82 -10.62
C GLU A 396 10.56 32.97 -9.35
N LEU A 397 9.48 32.39 -8.77
CA LEU A 397 9.54 31.62 -7.52
C LEU A 397 10.26 30.27 -7.63
N GLU A 398 10.23 29.60 -8.79
CA GLU A 398 10.93 28.32 -8.97
C GLU A 398 12.47 28.49 -9.00
N SER A 399 12.98 29.64 -9.43
CA SER A 399 14.42 29.89 -9.57
C SER A 399 15.11 30.26 -8.25
N ARG A 400 14.43 30.97 -7.34
CA ARG A 400 14.97 31.43 -6.05
C ARG A 400 14.94 30.35 -4.97
N SER A 401 14.02 29.38 -5.06
CA SER A 401 13.98 28.21 -4.17
C SER A 401 15.21 27.32 -4.37
N LEU A 402 15.63 27.11 -5.62
CA LEU A 402 16.79 26.27 -5.96
C LEU A 402 18.14 26.87 -5.50
N SER A 403 18.29 28.19 -5.50
CA SER A 403 19.55 28.85 -5.11
C SER A 403 19.75 28.94 -3.60
N ASN A 404 18.66 29.14 -2.84
CA ASN A 404 18.70 29.14 -1.37
C ASN A 404 18.89 27.73 -0.79
N PHE A 405 18.35 26.70 -1.47
CA PHE A 405 18.57 25.30 -1.10
C PHE A 405 20.04 24.87 -1.30
N ALA A 406 20.67 25.33 -2.39
CA ALA A 406 22.09 25.05 -2.67
C ALA A 406 23.06 25.65 -1.64
N ASN A 407 22.72 26.79 -1.04
CA ASN A 407 23.54 27.45 -0.02
C ASN A 407 23.32 26.87 1.40
N ALA A 408 22.12 26.38 1.72
CA ALA A 408 21.84 25.70 2.98
C ALA A 408 22.54 24.32 3.09
N ILE A 409 22.66 23.60 1.96
CA ILE A 409 23.37 22.30 1.91
C ILE A 409 24.89 22.48 2.11
N ARG A 410 25.49 23.59 1.67
CA ARG A 410 26.93 23.85 1.85
C ARG A 410 27.38 24.03 3.31
N LEU A 411 26.48 24.42 4.21
CA LEU A 411 26.81 24.73 5.59
C LEU A 411 26.67 23.55 6.57
N LEU A 412 26.01 22.46 6.17
CA LEU A 412 25.82 21.28 7.01
C LEU A 412 26.87 20.17 6.79
N ASP A 413 27.70 20.27 5.76
CA ASP A 413 28.56 19.18 5.30
C ASP A 413 30.02 19.24 5.78
N ARG A 414 30.31 20.02 6.84
CA ARG A 414 31.70 20.17 7.34
C ARG A 414 32.09 19.24 8.47
N GLN A 415 31.24 18.33 8.95
CA GLN A 415 31.64 17.37 9.98
C GLN A 415 30.91 16.03 9.86
N THR A 416 31.58 15.00 9.33
CA THR A 416 31.67 13.70 10.00
C THR A 416 32.71 12.77 9.33
N PRO A 417 33.44 11.94 10.11
CA PRO A 417 34.45 11.01 9.60
C PRO A 417 33.86 9.68 9.13
N ALA A 418 34.63 9.02 8.26
CA ALA A 418 34.44 7.72 7.64
C ALA A 418 34.27 6.58 8.66
N ASN A 419 33.11 5.91 8.64
CA ASN A 419 32.86 4.51 9.05
C ASN A 419 31.35 4.23 8.85
N GLY A 420 30.85 4.42 7.62
CA GLY A 420 29.48 4.05 7.27
C GLY A 420 29.40 2.60 6.82
N GLU A 421 28.32 1.91 7.16
CA GLU A 421 27.93 0.66 6.48
C GLU A 421 27.40 0.99 5.07
N LEU A 422 27.58 0.06 4.13
CA LEU A 422 26.95 0.17 2.82
C LEU A 422 25.41 0.12 2.95
N PRO A 423 24.67 0.77 2.03
CA PRO A 423 23.22 0.57 1.88
C PRO A 423 22.86 -0.90 1.58
N SER A 424 21.59 -1.29 1.80
CA SER A 424 21.10 -2.66 1.52
C SER A 424 21.51 -3.14 0.13
N PHE A 425 22.00 -4.38 0.07
CA PHE A 425 22.42 -5.03 -1.15
C PHE A 425 21.28 -5.14 -2.15
N ALA A 426 20.08 -5.52 -1.70
CA ALA A 426 18.90 -5.61 -2.55
C ALA A 426 18.55 -4.27 -3.22
N ALA A 427 18.67 -3.16 -2.48
CA ALA A 427 18.44 -1.82 -3.00
C ALA A 427 19.49 -1.45 -4.07
N MET A 428 20.77 -1.77 -3.82
CA MET A 428 21.83 -1.54 -4.80
C MET A 428 21.65 -2.39 -6.07
N TRP A 429 21.30 -3.67 -5.91
CA TRP A 429 21.12 -4.63 -7.00
C TRP A 429 20.01 -4.18 -7.96
N ASN A 430 18.88 -3.72 -7.43
CA ASN A 430 17.75 -3.25 -8.23
C ASN A 430 18.04 -1.96 -9.00
N LEU A 431 19.02 -1.18 -8.56
CA LEU A 431 19.43 0.07 -9.21
C LEU A 431 20.55 -0.12 -10.25
N TYR A 432 21.13 -1.31 -10.34
CA TYR A 432 22.24 -1.58 -11.27
C TYR A 432 21.72 -1.63 -12.71
N PRO A 433 22.10 -0.68 -13.59
CA PRO A 433 21.60 -0.66 -14.96
C PRO A 433 22.06 -1.89 -15.74
N GLN A 434 21.11 -2.56 -16.40
CA GLN A 434 21.35 -3.70 -17.29
C GLN A 434 21.34 -3.28 -18.76
N GLY A 435 21.88 -4.13 -19.63
CA GLY A 435 21.98 -3.88 -21.07
C GLY A 435 23.38 -3.48 -21.54
N SER A 436 23.52 -3.17 -22.83
CA SER A 436 24.78 -2.77 -23.46
C SER A 436 25.30 -1.43 -22.93
N ALA A 437 26.57 -1.11 -23.21
CA ALA A 437 27.16 0.18 -22.83
C ALA A 437 26.44 1.36 -23.50
N GLU A 438 25.94 1.19 -24.72
CA GLU A 438 25.18 2.20 -25.44
C GLU A 438 23.81 2.43 -24.81
N GLU A 439 23.06 1.36 -24.54
CA GLU A 439 21.75 1.44 -23.90
C GLU A 439 21.80 2.09 -22.52
N VAL A 440 22.84 1.78 -21.74
CA VAL A 440 23.02 2.39 -20.41
C VAL A 440 23.36 3.87 -20.50
N ARG A 441 24.21 4.28 -21.45
CA ARG A 441 24.54 5.69 -21.66
C ARG A 441 23.32 6.49 -22.09
N ALA A 442 22.57 5.99 -23.07
CA ALA A 442 21.34 6.61 -23.53
C ALA A 442 20.29 6.72 -22.40
N ARG A 443 20.16 5.68 -21.58
CA ARG A 443 19.21 5.67 -20.45
C ARG A 443 19.57 6.66 -19.35
N ILE A 444 20.85 6.81 -19.03
CA ILE A 444 21.31 7.76 -18.00
C ILE A 444 21.27 9.20 -18.55
N GLY A 445 21.57 9.38 -19.84
CA GLY A 445 21.44 10.66 -20.53
C GLY A 445 22.42 11.74 -20.05
N GLY A 446 22.16 12.98 -20.45
CA GLY A 446 23.04 14.12 -20.15
C GLY A 446 24.39 13.99 -20.83
N THR A 447 25.45 14.47 -20.16
CA THR A 447 26.82 14.39 -20.71
C THR A 447 27.41 12.97 -20.68
N ILE A 448 26.72 12.02 -20.05
CA ILE A 448 27.08 10.60 -20.01
C ILE A 448 26.70 9.88 -21.31
N ASP A 449 25.73 10.40 -22.07
CA ASP A 449 25.42 9.89 -23.40
C ASP A 449 26.45 10.34 -24.43
N ASN A 450 27.66 9.80 -24.30
CA ASN A 450 28.78 10.08 -25.17
C ASN A 450 29.39 8.77 -25.69
N PRO A 451 29.45 8.56 -27.02
CA PRO A 451 29.94 7.31 -27.60
C PRO A 451 31.42 7.02 -27.30
N ASN A 452 32.18 8.01 -26.81
CA ASN A 452 33.57 7.82 -26.37
C ASN A 452 33.68 7.07 -25.04
N PHE A 453 32.62 6.97 -24.24
CA PHE A 453 32.59 6.18 -23.01
C PHE A 453 32.28 4.72 -23.31
N LYS A 454 33.31 3.97 -23.71
CA LYS A 454 33.19 2.54 -24.06
C LYS A 454 33.00 1.64 -22.84
N ASN A 455 33.66 1.96 -21.72
CA ASN A 455 33.50 1.23 -20.47
C ASN A 455 32.49 1.95 -19.56
N THR A 456 31.38 1.28 -19.24
CA THR A 456 30.31 1.85 -18.40
C THR A 456 30.25 1.28 -16.99
N CYS A 457 31.17 0.40 -16.56
CA CYS A 457 31.07 -0.20 -15.23
C CYS A 457 31.10 0.84 -14.10
N ALA A 458 31.99 1.83 -14.17
CA ALA A 458 32.05 2.93 -13.20
C ALA A 458 30.80 3.83 -13.27
N ILE A 459 30.25 4.04 -14.46
CA ILE A 459 29.01 4.82 -14.67
C ILE A 459 27.81 4.09 -14.07
N ARG A 460 27.72 2.76 -14.23
CA ARG A 460 26.69 1.89 -13.64
C ARG A 460 26.76 1.89 -12.12
N MET A 461 27.96 1.72 -11.56
CA MET A 461 28.14 1.80 -10.11
C MET A 461 27.82 3.20 -9.58
N SER A 462 28.20 4.25 -10.32
CA SER A 462 27.82 5.62 -9.97
C SER A 462 26.31 5.83 -9.99
N ASN A 463 25.60 5.20 -10.94
CA ASN A 463 24.13 5.20 -10.95
C ASN A 463 23.57 4.57 -9.68
N VAL A 464 24.10 3.41 -9.27
CA VAL A 464 23.69 2.77 -8.02
C VAL A 464 23.94 3.71 -6.83
N LEU A 465 25.17 4.20 -6.68
CA LEU A 465 25.57 5.05 -5.55
C LEU A 465 24.78 6.37 -5.47
N ASN A 466 24.49 7.00 -6.61
CA ASN A 466 23.70 8.24 -6.65
C ASN A 466 22.22 8.05 -6.29
N ASN A 467 21.68 6.85 -6.51
CA ASN A 467 20.25 6.58 -6.37
C ASN A 467 19.89 5.77 -5.13
N VAL A 468 20.85 5.04 -4.53
CA VAL A 468 20.55 4.14 -3.41
C VAL A 468 20.41 4.88 -2.07
N SER A 469 21.16 5.96 -1.84
CA SER A 469 21.11 6.74 -0.61
C SER A 469 21.72 8.13 -0.81
N GLU A 470 21.29 9.11 -0.01
CA GLU A 470 21.92 10.43 -0.02
C GLU A 470 23.37 10.38 0.48
N LYS A 471 23.66 9.46 1.40
CA LYS A 471 25.02 9.26 1.97
C LYS A 471 26.04 8.73 0.97
N THR A 472 25.57 8.19 -0.15
CA THR A 472 26.41 7.57 -1.18
C THR A 472 26.45 8.38 -2.46
N ARG A 473 25.86 9.59 -2.46
CA ARG A 473 25.85 10.46 -3.64
C ARG A 473 27.25 10.92 -3.99
N ILE A 474 27.58 10.80 -5.27
CA ILE A 474 28.86 11.21 -5.83
C ILE A 474 28.85 12.72 -6.03
N SER A 475 29.92 13.37 -5.59
CA SER A 475 30.22 14.76 -5.85
C SER A 475 31.25 14.90 -6.97
N LYS A 476 31.35 16.11 -7.56
CA LYS A 476 32.40 16.41 -8.56
C LYS A 476 33.82 16.31 -7.98
N SER A 477 33.97 16.39 -6.66
CA SER A 477 35.26 16.26 -5.95
C SER A 477 35.71 14.81 -5.72
N ASP A 478 34.87 13.83 -6.02
CA ASP A 478 35.20 12.42 -5.77
C ASP A 478 36.09 11.78 -6.85
N GLY A 479 36.16 12.41 -8.04
CA GLY A 479 37.02 11.96 -9.13
C GLY A 479 36.66 12.60 -10.46
N GLU A 480 37.09 11.99 -11.56
CA GLU A 480 36.66 12.46 -12.88
C GLU A 480 35.19 12.09 -13.10
N THR A 481 34.35 13.11 -13.32
CA THR A 481 32.91 12.95 -13.45
C THR A 481 32.34 13.49 -14.77
N ARG A 482 31.19 12.95 -15.17
CA ARG A 482 30.22 13.57 -16.07
C ARG A 482 28.86 13.60 -15.40
N VAL A 483 27.98 14.48 -15.85
CA VAL A 483 26.64 14.61 -15.28
C VAL A 483 25.60 13.86 -16.09
N ASP A 484 24.67 13.21 -15.40
CA ASP A 484 23.48 12.60 -15.99
C ASP A 484 22.47 13.67 -16.49
N ALA A 485 21.34 13.25 -17.02
CA ALA A 485 20.28 14.14 -17.50
C ALA A 485 19.69 15.03 -16.38
N GLN A 486 19.87 14.66 -15.11
CA GLN A 486 19.41 15.40 -13.94
C GLN A 486 20.53 16.24 -13.29
N GLY A 487 21.71 16.34 -13.93
CA GLY A 487 22.83 17.13 -13.44
C GLY A 487 23.66 16.45 -12.33
N ARG A 488 23.42 15.18 -12.01
CA ARG A 488 24.13 14.45 -10.95
C ARG A 488 25.47 13.91 -11.45
N PRO A 489 26.60 14.07 -10.72
CA PRO A 489 27.90 13.58 -11.16
C PRO A 489 28.02 12.04 -11.11
N HIS A 490 28.57 11.42 -12.15
CA HIS A 490 28.93 10.00 -12.21
C HIS A 490 30.43 9.85 -12.46
N LEU A 491 31.09 9.00 -11.69
CA LEU A 491 32.50 8.67 -11.85
C LEU A 491 32.71 7.88 -13.15
N LEU A 492 33.77 8.24 -13.88
CA LEU A 492 34.11 7.61 -15.15
C LEU A 492 35.14 6.48 -15.00
N ARG A 493 35.86 6.44 -13.87
CA ARG A 493 37.01 5.54 -13.66
C ARG A 493 36.78 4.61 -12.48
N VAL A 494 37.08 3.33 -12.64
CA VAL A 494 36.97 2.32 -11.57
C VAL A 494 37.86 2.67 -10.37
N ASN A 495 39.06 3.20 -10.60
CA ASN A 495 39.94 3.66 -9.52
C ASN A 495 39.32 4.80 -8.71
N ASP A 496 38.51 5.67 -9.32
CA ASP A 496 37.82 6.73 -8.57
C ASP A 496 36.65 6.16 -7.75
N VAL A 497 35.95 5.15 -8.27
CA VAL A 497 34.92 4.41 -7.50
C VAL A 497 35.54 3.75 -6.27
N GLU A 498 36.66 3.05 -6.43
CA GLU A 498 37.35 2.42 -5.31
C GLU A 498 37.87 3.43 -4.28
N ARG A 499 38.40 4.57 -4.74
CA ARG A 499 38.81 5.66 -3.84
C ARG A 499 37.62 6.24 -3.10
N PHE A 500 36.49 6.41 -3.77
CA PHE A 500 35.23 6.85 -3.18
C PHE A 500 34.78 5.88 -2.09
N LEU A 501 34.71 4.57 -2.38
CA LEU A 501 34.32 3.55 -1.42
C LEU A 501 35.26 3.53 -0.21
N THR A 502 36.57 3.60 -0.46
CA THR A 502 37.58 3.60 0.60
C THR A 502 37.44 4.82 1.52
N ARG A 503 37.13 5.99 0.95
CA ARG A 503 36.94 7.23 1.70
C ARG A 503 35.65 7.22 2.52
N HIS A 504 34.57 6.64 2.00
CA HIS A 504 33.24 6.72 2.64
C HIS A 504 32.94 5.55 3.58
N PHE A 505 33.43 4.34 3.26
CA PHE A 505 33.12 3.10 3.96
C PHE A 505 34.35 2.42 4.56
N GLY A 506 35.55 2.99 4.39
CA GLY A 506 36.78 2.39 4.88
C GLY A 506 37.34 1.29 3.98
N LYS A 507 38.24 0.46 4.51
CA LYS A 507 38.89 -0.62 3.74
C LYS A 507 37.86 -1.69 3.32
N PRO A 508 38.10 -2.41 2.21
CA PRO A 508 37.22 -3.52 1.84
C PRO A 508 37.25 -4.62 2.89
N ASP A 509 36.11 -5.26 3.11
CA ASP A 509 35.95 -6.39 4.05
C ASP A 509 36.70 -7.63 3.56
N VAL A 510 36.75 -7.83 2.23
CA VAL A 510 37.59 -8.84 1.59
C VAL A 510 38.53 -8.17 0.61
N ALA A 511 39.83 -8.39 0.81
CA ALA A 511 40.87 -7.99 -0.12
C ALA A 511 41.71 -9.19 -0.52
N TRP A 512 41.80 -9.45 -1.81
CA TRP A 512 42.65 -10.49 -2.38
C TRP A 512 43.53 -9.92 -3.49
N LYS A 513 44.76 -10.45 -3.59
CA LYS A 513 45.71 -10.14 -4.65
C LYS A 513 46.40 -11.44 -5.08
N THR A 514 46.61 -11.60 -6.38
CA THR A 514 47.28 -12.79 -6.93
C THR A 514 48.67 -12.96 -6.33
N GLN A 515 49.03 -14.21 -6.03
CA GLN A 515 50.36 -14.62 -5.60
C GLN A 515 50.86 -15.68 -6.57
N ASN A 516 52.00 -15.45 -7.23
CA ASN A 516 52.62 -16.39 -8.18
C ASN A 516 51.67 -16.89 -9.29
N GLY A 517 50.77 -16.04 -9.79
CA GLY A 517 49.82 -16.41 -10.86
C GLY A 517 48.62 -17.25 -10.39
N SER A 518 48.41 -17.39 -9.07
CA SER A 518 47.23 -18.05 -8.53
C SER A 518 45.94 -17.35 -8.98
N LYS A 519 44.94 -18.14 -9.38
CA LYS A 519 43.58 -17.64 -9.67
C LYS A 519 42.81 -17.35 -8.37
N PHE A 520 41.85 -16.43 -8.46
CA PHE A 520 40.93 -16.21 -7.35
C PHE A 520 39.96 -17.40 -7.22
N ASP A 521 39.74 -17.85 -5.99
CA ASP A 521 38.77 -18.88 -5.67
C ASP A 521 37.46 -18.21 -5.18
N PRO A 522 36.37 -18.23 -5.98
CA PRO A 522 35.13 -17.54 -5.65
C PRO A 522 34.42 -18.12 -4.42
N THR A 523 34.75 -19.34 -3.99
CA THR A 523 34.19 -19.92 -2.76
C THR A 523 34.53 -19.09 -1.51
N LYS A 524 35.61 -18.29 -1.56
CA LYS A 524 36.04 -17.40 -0.47
C LYS A 524 35.09 -16.24 -0.18
N ILE A 525 34.24 -15.89 -1.13
CA ILE A 525 33.23 -14.83 -1.02
C ILE A 525 31.81 -15.37 -1.22
N GLN A 526 31.64 -16.70 -1.21
CA GLN A 526 30.33 -17.32 -1.31
C GLN A 526 29.49 -16.97 -0.08
N GLY A 527 28.24 -16.57 -0.32
CA GLY A 527 27.33 -16.09 0.74
C GLY A 527 27.62 -14.67 1.25
N GLN A 528 28.66 -14.01 0.76
CA GLN A 528 28.86 -12.57 0.97
C GLN A 528 28.27 -11.80 -0.21
N GLN A 529 27.76 -10.60 0.03
CA GLN A 529 27.18 -9.76 -1.01
C GLN A 529 27.60 -8.31 -0.85
N GLY A 530 27.70 -7.56 -1.94
CA GLY A 530 28.13 -6.17 -1.89
C GLY A 530 28.72 -5.61 -3.18
N ILE A 531 29.49 -4.52 -3.04
CA ILE A 531 30.17 -3.87 -4.15
C ILE A 531 31.56 -4.50 -4.32
N MET A 532 31.83 -5.00 -5.53
CA MET A 532 33.07 -5.67 -5.87
C MET A 532 33.87 -4.87 -6.91
N ILE A 533 35.16 -4.69 -6.64
CA ILE A 533 36.16 -4.14 -7.57
C ILE A 533 37.10 -5.27 -7.96
N ILE A 534 37.24 -5.50 -9.26
CA ILE A 534 38.13 -6.50 -9.84
C ILE A 534 39.19 -5.77 -10.66
N ARG A 535 40.47 -6.02 -10.41
CA ARG A 535 41.53 -5.63 -11.34
C ARG A 535 41.96 -6.85 -12.13
N ALA A 536 42.12 -6.68 -13.43
CA ALA A 536 42.62 -7.69 -14.35
C ALA A 536 43.46 -6.99 -15.44
N PRO A 537 44.36 -7.69 -16.13
CA PRO A 537 45.11 -7.13 -17.25
C PRO A 537 44.19 -7.03 -18.48
N PHE A 538 43.26 -6.08 -18.45
CA PHE A 538 42.38 -5.83 -19.58
C PHE A 538 43.18 -5.27 -20.77
N SER A 539 42.77 -5.61 -21.99
CA SER A 539 43.47 -5.17 -23.19
C SER A 539 43.46 -3.64 -23.32
N PRO A 540 44.50 -3.00 -23.92
CA PRO A 540 44.51 -1.56 -24.15
C PRO A 540 43.26 -1.05 -24.90
N ALA A 541 42.70 -1.89 -25.78
CA ALA A 541 41.48 -1.60 -26.53
C ALA A 541 40.21 -1.51 -25.66
N SER A 542 40.21 -2.08 -24.45
CA SER A 542 39.08 -2.03 -23.52
C SER A 542 38.99 -0.71 -22.72
N ALA A 543 40.08 0.08 -22.70
CA ALA A 543 40.25 1.27 -21.87
C ALA A 543 39.96 1.06 -20.36
N ALA A 544 40.00 -0.18 -19.87
CA ALA A 544 39.65 -0.54 -18.50
C ALA A 544 40.91 -0.79 -17.65
N SER A 545 41.06 -0.11 -16.52
CA SER A 545 42.07 -0.45 -15.49
C SER A 545 41.54 -1.42 -14.42
N GLY A 546 40.26 -1.77 -14.52
CA GLY A 546 39.50 -2.53 -13.55
C GLY A 546 38.05 -2.74 -14.02
N HIS A 547 37.30 -3.55 -13.29
CA HIS A 547 35.86 -3.73 -13.41
C HIS A 547 35.21 -3.49 -12.04
N THR A 548 34.00 -2.91 -12.03
CA THR A 548 33.21 -2.73 -10.81
C THR A 548 31.80 -3.26 -11.04
N THR A 549 31.32 -4.06 -10.09
CA THR A 549 30.04 -4.75 -10.18
C THR A 549 29.44 -4.99 -8.80
N LEU A 550 28.20 -5.49 -8.76
CA LEU A 550 27.61 -6.03 -7.54
C LEU A 550 27.74 -7.55 -7.55
N TRP A 551 28.01 -8.13 -6.39
CA TRP A 551 28.15 -9.56 -6.16
C TRP A 551 27.08 -10.00 -5.16
N ASN A 552 26.25 -10.99 -5.50
CA ASN A 552 25.14 -11.46 -4.64
C ASN A 552 25.46 -12.71 -3.82
N GLY A 553 26.74 -13.11 -3.74
CA GLY A 553 27.15 -14.37 -3.13
C GLY A 553 27.24 -15.55 -4.10
N THR A 554 26.73 -15.40 -5.33
CA THR A 554 26.76 -16.45 -6.37
C THR A 554 27.12 -15.94 -7.77
N THR A 555 26.63 -14.76 -8.17
CA THR A 555 26.80 -14.17 -9.50
C THR A 555 27.03 -12.67 -9.44
N CYS A 556 27.64 -12.13 -10.49
CA CYS A 556 27.77 -10.69 -10.67
C CYS A 556 26.52 -10.11 -11.36
N ALA A 557 26.26 -8.81 -11.18
CA ALA A 557 25.09 -8.14 -11.73
C ALA A 557 24.94 -8.28 -13.24
N GLN A 558 26.04 -8.44 -13.99
CA GLN A 558 26.04 -8.67 -15.44
C GLN A 558 26.31 -10.14 -15.81
N GLY A 559 25.99 -11.08 -14.92
CA GLY A 559 26.16 -12.51 -15.16
C GLY A 559 27.63 -12.94 -15.11
N ASN A 560 28.20 -13.31 -16.27
CA ASN A 560 29.53 -13.90 -16.39
C ASN A 560 30.69 -12.89 -16.26
N ASP A 561 30.41 -11.61 -16.09
CA ASP A 561 31.40 -10.52 -15.99
C ASP A 561 32.10 -10.42 -14.61
N CYS A 562 32.27 -11.55 -13.92
CA CYS A 562 33.03 -11.58 -12.65
C CYS A 562 34.55 -11.63 -12.85
N TYR A 563 35.03 -11.97 -14.06
CA TYR A 563 36.45 -11.98 -14.44
C TYR A 563 37.42 -12.69 -13.45
N PHE A 564 36.94 -13.66 -12.67
CA PHE A 564 37.74 -14.31 -11.61
C PHE A 564 38.99 -15.02 -12.16
N ASP A 565 38.91 -15.59 -13.36
CA ASP A 565 40.02 -16.30 -14.00
C ASP A 565 41.21 -15.42 -14.39
N SER A 566 40.97 -14.13 -14.61
CA SER A 566 41.98 -13.15 -15.03
C SER A 566 42.25 -12.08 -13.98
N ALA A 567 41.61 -12.17 -12.82
CA ALA A 567 41.75 -11.20 -11.74
C ALA A 567 43.17 -11.21 -11.14
N THR A 568 43.79 -10.04 -11.05
CA THR A 568 45.04 -9.80 -10.32
C THR A 568 44.78 -9.28 -8.90
N SER A 569 43.62 -8.67 -8.65
CA SER A 569 43.13 -8.35 -7.30
C SER A 569 41.61 -8.22 -7.25
N ILE A 570 41.02 -8.49 -6.10
CA ILE A 570 39.59 -8.36 -5.81
C ILE A 570 39.41 -7.65 -4.47
N HIS A 571 38.60 -6.60 -4.46
CA HIS A 571 38.17 -5.91 -3.24
C HIS A 571 36.64 -5.96 -3.15
N LEU A 572 36.10 -6.44 -2.03
CA LEU A 572 34.66 -6.51 -1.77
C LEU A 572 34.35 -5.70 -0.50
N TRP A 573 33.42 -4.76 -0.63
CA TRP A 573 32.74 -4.13 0.49
C TRP A 573 31.39 -4.82 0.64
N THR A 574 31.18 -5.46 1.78
CA THR A 574 29.96 -6.20 2.10
C THR A 574 28.82 -5.24 2.44
N ALA A 575 27.63 -5.62 2.01
CA ALA A 575 26.40 -4.87 2.24
C ALA A 575 25.42 -5.73 3.05
N PRO A 576 24.64 -5.10 3.95
CA PRO A 576 23.56 -5.79 4.64
C PRO A 576 22.50 -6.25 3.61
N GLU A 577 21.72 -7.27 3.95
CA GLU A 577 20.59 -7.75 3.13
C GLU A 577 19.63 -6.64 2.72
#